data_AF-A0A3M2ULP4-F1
#
_entry.id   AF-A0A3M2ULP4-F1
#
_cell.length_a   1.000
_cell.length_b   1.000
_cell.length_c   1.000
_cell.angle_alpha   90.00
_cell.angle_beta   90.00
_cell.angle_gamma   90.00
#
_symmetry.space_group_name_H-M   'P 1'
#
loop_
_entity.id
_entity.type
_entity.pdbx_description
1 polymer ?
#
loop_
_entity_poly.entity_id
_entity_poly.type
_entity_poly.pdbx_seq_one_letter_code
_entity_poly.pdbx_strand_id
1 'polypeptide(L)'
;SADASGGRALVAGSIPPLFGSYRPDLYQPELAADVLKPLVAGLSPYVDLWLAETQSCILEAQTIRAGLPADGKPFWLSFTLQDEDTDDVPRLRSGEPVADAAKAAAEMGVATLL
;
A
#
# COMPACT_ATOMS: atom_id res chain seq x y z
N SER A 1 -3.51 7.52 -24.99
CA SER A 1 -2.13 7.27 -24.53
C SER A 1 -1.84 8.22 -23.37
N ALA A 2 -0.97 7.84 -22.42
CA ALA A 2 -0.44 8.76 -21.41
C ALA A 2 0.25 10.00 -22.03
N ASP A 3 0.53 9.95 -23.33
CA ASP A 3 1.03 11.07 -24.14
C ASP A 3 0.01 12.18 -24.44
N ALA A 4 -1.28 12.01 -24.08
CA ALA A 4 -2.34 12.95 -24.48
C ALA A 4 -2.51 14.16 -23.53
N SER A 5 -1.89 14.14 -22.36
CA SER A 5 -1.81 15.30 -21.45
C SER A 5 -0.43 15.92 -21.56
N GLY A 6 -0.33 17.24 -21.72
CA GLY A 6 0.94 17.97 -21.92
C GLY A 6 1.93 17.97 -20.74
N GLY A 7 1.82 17.02 -19.79
CA GLY A 7 2.74 16.80 -18.68
C GLY A 7 3.27 15.36 -18.68
N ARG A 8 4.48 15.16 -18.16
CA ARG A 8 5.10 13.83 -18.01
C ARG A 8 4.23 12.95 -17.11
N ALA A 9 3.79 11.81 -17.61
CA ALA A 9 3.18 10.76 -16.80
C ALA A 9 4.23 10.13 -15.87
N LEU A 10 3.82 9.81 -14.63
CA LEU A 10 4.63 9.07 -13.66
C LEU A 10 4.27 7.59 -13.69
N VAL A 11 5.26 6.73 -13.51
CA VAL A 11 5.09 5.27 -13.45
C VAL A 11 5.15 4.80 -12.00
N ALA A 12 4.08 4.18 -11.51
CA ALA A 12 4.01 3.64 -10.17
C ALA A 12 4.45 2.17 -10.11
N GLY A 13 5.30 1.83 -9.14
CA GLY A 13 5.52 0.46 -8.70
C GLY A 13 4.38 0.03 -7.79
N SER A 14 3.38 -0.60 -8.38
CA SER A 14 2.17 -1.05 -7.69
C SER A 14 2.44 -2.35 -6.92
N ILE A 15 2.28 -2.31 -5.61
CA ILE A 15 2.44 -3.44 -4.70
C ILE A 15 1.06 -3.80 -4.14
N PRO A 16 0.46 -4.93 -4.56
CA PRO A 16 -0.81 -5.40 -4.02
C PRO A 16 -0.65 -5.91 -2.57
N PRO A 17 -1.74 -6.26 -1.87
CA PRO A 17 -1.68 -7.10 -0.69
C PRO A 17 -0.95 -8.41 -1.02
N LEU A 18 -0.03 -8.84 -0.15
CA LEU A 18 0.89 -9.95 -0.43
C LEU A 18 0.19 -11.32 -0.34
N PHE A 19 -0.91 -11.41 0.42
CA PHE A 19 -1.62 -12.67 0.69
C PHE A 19 -3.12 -12.64 0.34
N GLY A 20 -3.49 -11.75 -0.58
CA GLY A 20 -4.85 -11.68 -1.12
C GLY A 20 -5.59 -10.41 -0.74
N SER A 21 -6.22 -9.80 -1.74
CA SER A 21 -7.05 -8.61 -1.55
C SER A 21 -8.25 -8.93 -0.68
N TYR A 22 -8.62 -8.01 0.20
CA TYR A 22 -9.78 -8.09 1.10
C TYR A 22 -9.74 -9.19 2.17
N ARG A 23 -8.63 -9.93 2.31
CA ARG A 23 -8.46 -11.05 3.24
C ARG A 23 -7.30 -10.79 4.21
N PRO A 24 -7.45 -9.82 5.13
CA PRO A 24 -6.40 -9.52 6.11
C PRO A 24 -6.07 -10.73 7.00
N ASP A 25 -7.00 -11.67 7.14
CA ASP A 25 -6.83 -12.94 7.86
C ASP A 25 -5.84 -13.91 7.21
N LEU A 26 -5.51 -13.73 5.92
CA LEU A 26 -4.50 -14.55 5.21
C LEU A 26 -3.09 -13.99 5.32
N TYR A 27 -2.92 -12.78 5.88
CA TYR A 27 -1.64 -12.12 6.00
C TYR A 27 -0.67 -12.94 6.88
N GLN A 28 0.51 -13.25 6.33
CA GLN A 28 1.56 -14.04 6.98
C GLN A 28 2.83 -13.17 7.12
N PRO A 29 3.01 -12.47 8.26
CA PRO A 29 4.14 -11.54 8.45
C PRO A 29 5.51 -12.17 8.22
N GLU A 30 5.68 -13.44 8.59
CA GLU A 30 6.92 -14.19 8.47
C GLU A 30 7.32 -14.50 7.02
N LEU A 31 6.34 -14.55 6.10
CA LEU A 31 6.58 -14.79 4.66
C LEU A 31 6.60 -13.49 3.85
N ALA A 32 6.11 -12.38 4.41
CA ALA A 32 5.91 -11.14 3.69
C ALA A 32 7.19 -10.60 3.02
N ALA A 33 8.33 -10.68 3.72
CA ALA A 33 9.61 -10.22 3.18
C ALA A 33 10.05 -11.00 1.93
N ASP A 34 9.87 -12.32 1.93
CA ASP A 34 10.26 -13.20 0.83
C ASP A 34 9.36 -12.98 -0.40
N VAL A 35 8.09 -12.68 -0.19
CA VAL A 35 7.14 -12.34 -1.27
C VAL A 35 7.41 -10.93 -1.82
N LEU A 36 7.67 -9.95 -0.95
CA LEU A 36 7.85 -8.55 -1.34
C LEU A 36 9.15 -8.30 -2.09
N LYS A 37 10.25 -8.93 -1.67
CA LYS A 37 11.59 -8.73 -2.22
C LYS A 37 11.68 -8.86 -3.75
N PRO A 38 11.19 -9.94 -4.40
CA PRO A 38 11.25 -10.06 -5.85
C PRO A 38 10.40 -9.00 -6.58
N LEU A 39 9.25 -8.58 -6.01
CA LEU A 39 8.41 -7.52 -6.58
C LEU A 39 9.16 -6.20 -6.60
N VAL A 40 9.73 -5.79 -5.46
CA VAL A 40 10.51 -4.57 -5.33
C VAL A 40 11.72 -4.59 -6.26
N ALA A 41 12.45 -5.69 -6.32
CA ALA A 41 13.61 -5.84 -7.19
C ALA A 41 13.23 -5.71 -8.68
N GLY A 42 12.12 -6.31 -9.10
CA GLY A 42 11.65 -6.27 -10.48
C GLY A 42 11.14 -4.88 -10.90
N LEU A 43 10.54 -4.13 -9.98
CA LEU A 43 9.93 -2.82 -10.27
C LEU A 43 10.90 -1.64 -10.14
N SER A 44 11.85 -1.71 -9.19
CA SER A 44 12.71 -0.58 -8.80
C SER A 44 13.38 0.18 -9.96
N PRO A 45 13.90 -0.47 -11.04
CA PRO A 45 14.54 0.23 -12.14
C PRO A 45 13.61 1.11 -13.00
N TYR A 46 12.29 0.91 -12.91
CA TYR A 46 11.33 1.42 -13.90
C TYR A 46 10.32 2.42 -13.35
N VAL A 47 10.31 2.64 -12.03
CA VAL A 47 9.23 3.36 -11.36
C VAL A 47 9.69 4.71 -10.83
N ASP A 48 8.84 5.72 -10.96
CA ASP A 48 9.04 7.06 -10.41
C ASP A 48 8.53 7.18 -8.96
N LEU A 49 7.59 6.31 -8.55
CA LEU A 49 7.01 6.26 -7.20
C LEU A 49 6.61 4.84 -6.80
N TRP A 50 6.42 4.61 -5.50
CA TRP A 50 5.91 3.36 -4.94
C TRP A 50 4.45 3.53 -4.52
N LEU A 51 3.60 2.55 -4.82
CA LEU A 51 2.21 2.53 -4.39
C LEU A 51 1.90 1.19 -3.72
N ALA A 52 1.61 1.19 -2.43
CA ALA A 52 0.93 0.06 -1.79
C ALA A 52 -0.57 0.20 -2.06
N GLU A 53 -1.11 -0.65 -2.93
CA GLU A 53 -2.51 -0.54 -3.40
C GLU A 53 -3.42 -1.53 -2.68
N THR A 54 -4.69 -1.15 -2.48
CA THR A 54 -5.77 -1.99 -1.93
C THR A 54 -5.39 -2.71 -0.61
N GLN A 55 -4.62 -2.05 0.25
CA GLN A 55 -4.16 -2.65 1.51
C GLN A 55 -5.34 -2.90 2.45
N SER A 56 -5.37 -4.07 3.08
CA SER A 56 -6.51 -4.49 3.91
C SER A 56 -6.29 -4.34 5.42
N CYS A 57 -5.04 -4.14 5.85
CA CYS A 57 -4.66 -3.89 7.24
C CYS A 57 -3.44 -2.95 7.37
N ILE A 58 -3.28 -2.32 8.54
CA ILE A 58 -2.17 -1.39 8.79
C ILE A 58 -0.83 -2.11 8.82
N LEU A 59 -0.78 -3.31 9.42
CA LEU A 59 0.46 -4.08 9.59
C LEU A 59 1.09 -4.46 8.23
N GLU A 60 0.27 -4.83 7.25
CA GLU A 60 0.74 -5.15 5.90
C GLU A 60 1.31 -3.91 5.22
N ALA A 61 0.63 -2.77 5.31
CA ALA A 61 1.11 -1.49 4.78
C ALA A 61 2.46 -1.08 5.41
N GLN A 62 2.62 -1.25 6.72
CA GLN A 62 3.88 -1.02 7.43
C GLN A 62 4.99 -1.96 6.95
N THR A 63 4.65 -3.22 6.70
CA THR A 63 5.61 -4.22 6.20
C THR A 63 6.08 -3.88 4.80
N ILE A 64 5.16 -3.46 3.91
CA ILE A 64 5.50 -2.96 2.58
C ILE A 64 6.44 -1.76 2.72
N ARG A 65 6.06 -0.74 3.51
CA ARG A 65 6.88 0.46 3.72
C ARG A 65 8.30 0.11 4.17
N ALA A 66 8.44 -0.81 5.13
CA ALA A 66 9.73 -1.24 5.67
C ALA A 66 10.58 -2.02 4.65
N GLY A 67 9.95 -2.72 3.71
CA GLY A 67 10.63 -3.48 2.65
C GLY A 67 10.96 -2.67 1.40
N LEU A 68 10.47 -1.43 1.28
CA LEU A 68 10.83 -0.53 0.17
C LEU A 68 12.25 0.03 0.33
N PRO A 69 12.97 0.28 -0.79
CA PRO A 69 14.30 0.87 -0.75
C PRO A 69 14.27 2.32 -0.23
N ALA A 70 15.36 2.76 0.39
CA ALA A 70 15.60 4.16 0.72
C ALA A 70 16.10 4.95 -0.51
N ASP A 71 15.33 4.90 -1.61
CA ASP A 71 15.69 5.50 -2.90
C ASP A 71 15.18 6.94 -3.08
N GLY A 72 14.46 7.47 -2.07
CA GLY A 72 13.92 8.82 -2.06
C GLY A 72 12.66 9.00 -2.93
N LYS A 73 12.13 7.93 -3.52
CA LYS A 73 10.89 8.01 -4.31
C LYS A 73 9.67 8.21 -3.41
N PRO A 74 8.64 8.95 -3.85
CA PRO A 74 7.40 9.10 -3.09
C PRO A 74 6.75 7.74 -2.83
N PHE A 75 6.22 7.57 -1.62
CA PHE A 75 5.43 6.40 -1.25
C PHE A 75 3.96 6.81 -1.11
N TRP A 76 3.11 6.18 -1.91
CA TRP A 76 1.67 6.32 -1.88
C TRP A 76 1.05 5.06 -1.28
N LEU A 77 -0.07 5.25 -0.58
CA LEU A 77 -0.77 4.18 0.10
C LEU A 77 -2.26 4.31 -0.19
N SER A 78 -2.90 3.20 -0.54
CA SER A 78 -4.35 3.09 -0.60
C SER A 78 -4.80 1.93 0.25
N PHE A 79 -5.87 2.16 1.01
CA PHE A 79 -6.53 1.13 1.81
C PHE A 79 -7.87 0.76 1.20
N THR A 80 -8.28 -0.50 1.41
CA THR A 80 -9.64 -0.93 1.17
C THR A 80 -10.46 -0.92 2.45
N LEU A 81 -11.67 -0.39 2.37
CA LEU A 81 -12.58 -0.25 3.50
C LEU A 81 -13.52 -1.45 3.60
N GLN A 82 -13.98 -1.71 4.83
CA GLN A 82 -15.07 -2.62 5.10
C GLN A 82 -16.39 -1.97 4.65
N ASP A 83 -17.12 -2.69 3.81
CA ASP A 83 -18.42 -2.29 3.24
C ASP A 83 -19.56 -3.22 3.67
N GLU A 84 -19.25 -4.32 4.36
CA GLU A 84 -20.19 -5.27 4.94
C GLU A 84 -20.18 -5.19 6.48
N ASP A 85 -21.32 -5.45 7.13
CA ASP A 85 -21.46 -5.42 8.60
C ASP A 85 -20.90 -4.15 9.25
N THR A 86 -21.24 -2.98 8.69
CA THR A 86 -20.68 -1.68 9.08
C THR A 86 -21.43 -1.06 10.27
N ASP A 87 -20.68 -0.37 11.13
CA ASP A 87 -21.18 0.53 12.17
C ASP A 87 -20.89 2.00 11.80
N ASP A 88 -21.14 2.95 12.70
CA ASP A 88 -20.85 4.38 12.47
C ASP A 88 -19.33 4.67 12.37
N VAL A 89 -18.46 3.71 12.66
CA VAL A 89 -17.00 3.85 12.58
C VAL A 89 -16.51 3.26 11.26
N PRO A 90 -16.01 4.06 10.32
CA PRO A 90 -15.42 3.52 9.10
C PRO A 90 -14.15 2.74 9.44
N ARG A 91 -14.04 1.53 8.89
CA ARG A 91 -12.95 0.58 9.18
C ARG A 91 -12.30 0.08 7.91
N LEU A 92 -11.03 -0.29 8.03
CA LEU A 92 -10.37 -1.19 7.10
C LEU A 92 -11.02 -2.58 7.17
N ARG A 93 -10.74 -3.45 6.20
CA ARG A 93 -11.25 -4.84 6.23
C ARG A 93 -10.72 -5.69 7.38
N SER A 94 -9.62 -5.27 8.00
CA SER A 94 -9.11 -5.84 9.25
C SER A 94 -9.89 -5.41 10.50
N GLY A 95 -10.86 -4.50 10.37
CA GLY A 95 -11.61 -3.91 11.48
C GLY A 95 -10.93 -2.70 12.13
N GLU A 96 -9.70 -2.36 11.71
CA GLU A 96 -8.95 -1.20 12.19
C GLU A 96 -9.66 0.10 11.75
N PRO A 97 -9.90 1.08 12.64
CA PRO A 97 -10.51 2.35 12.27
C PRO A 97 -9.72 3.11 11.19
N VAL A 98 -10.42 3.77 10.26
CA VAL A 98 -9.79 4.61 9.23
C VAL A 98 -8.95 5.74 9.85
N ALA A 99 -9.35 6.26 11.01
CA ALA A 99 -8.57 7.26 11.73
C ALA A 99 -7.17 6.73 12.14
N ASP A 100 -7.10 5.47 12.58
CA ASP A 100 -5.83 4.84 12.95
C ASP A 100 -4.98 4.55 11.72
N ALA A 101 -5.60 4.15 10.61
CA ALA A 101 -4.94 3.96 9.33
C ALA A 101 -4.33 5.27 8.78
N ALA A 102 -5.07 6.38 8.88
CA ALA A 102 -4.58 7.70 8.48
C ALA A 102 -3.41 8.17 9.35
N LYS A 103 -3.47 7.93 10.67
CA LYS A 103 -2.38 8.21 11.60
C LYS A 103 -1.13 7.39 11.26
N ALA A 104 -1.29 6.09 11.04
CA ALA A 104 -0.18 5.21 10.64
C ALA A 104 0.43 5.64 9.30
N ALA A 105 -0.38 6.06 8.33
CA ALA A 105 0.10 6.60 7.06
C ALA A 105 0.97 7.85 7.25
N ALA A 106 0.55 8.77 8.12
CA ALA A 106 1.34 9.95 8.47
C ALA A 106 2.67 9.58 9.15
N GLU A 107 2.66 8.64 10.09
CA GLU A 107 3.85 8.14 10.79
C GLU A 107 4.85 7.47 9.83
N MET A 108 4.36 6.79 8.77
CA MET A 108 5.19 6.19 7.71
C MET A 108 5.81 7.20 6.74
N GLY A 109 5.39 8.47 6.79
CA GLY A 109 5.79 9.51 5.83
C GLY A 109 5.22 9.27 4.43
N VAL A 110 4.00 8.74 4.35
CA VAL A 110 3.27 8.57 3.08
C VAL A 110 3.07 9.94 2.43
N ALA A 111 3.41 10.06 1.15
CA ALA A 111 3.25 11.29 0.38
C ALA A 111 1.79 11.53 -0.04
N THR A 112 1.04 10.44 -0.29
CA THR A 112 -0.38 10.48 -0.66
C THR A 112 -1.11 9.28 -0.06
N LEU A 113 -2.20 9.54 0.67
CA LEU A 113 -3.17 8.53 1.11
C LEU A 113 -4.39 8.60 0.19
N LEU A 114 -4.75 7.48 -0.44
CA LEU A 114 -5.82 7.34 -1.44
C LEU A 114 -7.00 6.53 -0.91
#